data_AF-A0A3M1LL43-F1
#
_entry.id   AF-A0A3M1LL43-F1
#
_cell.length_a   1.000
_cell.length_b   1.000
_cell.length_c   1.000
_cell.angle_alpha   90.00
_cell.angle_beta   90.00
_cell.angle_gamma   90.00
#
_symmetry.space_group_name_H-M   'P 1'
#
loop_
_entity.id
_entity.type
_entity.pdbx_description
1 polymer ?
#
loop_
_entity_poly.entity_id
_entity_poly.type
_entity_poly.pdbx_seq_one_letter_code
_entity_poly.pdbx_strand_id
1 'polypeptide(L)'
;MRDKIIELMVNNLKIDKKLAEAYLKLLLDGKASIDKLGIDKSILDRLVEDGACIEIDGVYQALNPKFAITNMYRMLCIREGMDMKRNKEVDKIATILEGLLERRAK
;
A
#
# COMPACT_ATOMS: atom_id res chain seq x y z
N MET A 1 -8.25 11.51 9.64
CA MET A 1 -8.44 10.04 9.41
C MET A 1 -7.35 9.49 8.51
N ARG A 2 -7.10 10.13 7.35
CA ARG A 2 -6.00 9.79 6.42
C ARG A 2 -4.62 9.72 7.09
N ASP A 3 -4.25 10.74 7.86
CA ASP A 3 -2.92 10.79 8.51
C ASP A 3 -2.70 9.63 9.48
N LYS A 4 -3.74 9.25 10.23
CA LYS A 4 -3.70 8.09 11.13
C LYS A 4 -3.46 6.78 10.39
N ILE A 5 -4.02 6.61 9.19
CA ILE A 5 -3.80 5.41 8.36
C ILE A 5 -2.35 5.37 7.88
N ILE A 6 -1.84 6.51 7.41
CA ILE A 6 -0.45 6.65 6.97
C ILE A 6 0.51 6.35 8.12
N GLU A 7 0.27 6.90 9.31
CA GLU A 7 1.08 6.63 10.50
C GLU A 7 1.07 5.13 10.87
N LEU A 8 -0.09 4.47 10.82
CA LEU A 8 -0.17 3.04 11.05
C LEU A 8 0.67 2.25 10.04
N MET A 9 0.59 2.60 8.76
CA MET A 9 1.40 1.96 7.72
C MET A 9 2.90 2.17 7.95
N VAL A 10 3.33 3.41 8.15
CA VAL A 10 4.75 3.74 8.40
C VAL A 10 5.29 2.99 9.62
N ASN A 11 4.53 2.97 10.71
CA ASN A 11 5.00 2.38 11.97
C ASN A 11 5.06 0.85 11.93
N ASN A 12 4.08 0.20 11.29
CA ASN A 12 3.94 -1.26 11.28
C ASN A 12 4.57 -1.95 10.07
N LEU A 13 4.70 -1.26 8.93
CA LEU A 13 5.33 -1.79 7.71
C LEU A 13 6.76 -1.26 7.51
N LYS A 14 7.21 -0.31 8.35
CA LYS A 14 8.53 0.34 8.27
C LYS A 14 8.85 0.81 6.85
N ILE A 15 7.89 1.53 6.27
CA ILE A 15 8.00 2.16 4.95
C ILE A 15 8.02 3.68 5.09
N ASP A 16 8.52 4.34 4.05
CA ASP A 16 8.56 5.79 4.00
C ASP A 16 7.14 6.39 3.90
N LYS A 17 6.95 7.54 4.53
CA LYS A 17 5.66 8.27 4.51
C LYS A 17 5.17 8.51 3.08
N LYS A 18 6.08 8.89 2.17
CA LYS A 18 5.76 9.11 0.75
C LYS A 18 5.24 7.83 0.07
N LEU A 19 5.78 6.67 0.42
CA LEU A 19 5.35 5.38 -0.13
C LEU A 19 3.95 5.02 0.37
N ALA A 20 3.68 5.22 1.66
CA ALA A 20 2.35 5.02 2.24
C ALA A 20 1.30 5.97 1.62
N GLU A 21 1.65 7.25 1.44
CA GLU A 21 0.80 8.25 0.78
C GLU A 21 0.51 7.89 -0.68
N ALA A 22 1.53 7.44 -1.41
CA ALA A 22 1.44 7.02 -2.80
C ALA A 22 0.50 5.82 -2.96
N TYR A 23 0.68 4.78 -2.13
CA TYR A 23 -0.19 3.62 -2.13
C TYR A 23 -1.64 4.00 -1.82
N LEU A 24 -1.87 4.81 -0.78
CA LEU A 24 -3.22 5.23 -0.41
C LEU A 24 -3.89 6.04 -1.53
N LYS A 25 -3.14 6.91 -2.21
CA LYS A 25 -3.65 7.65 -3.37
C LYS A 25 -4.02 6.69 -4.51
N LEU A 26 -3.12 5.79 -4.88
CA LEU A 26 -3.36 4.82 -5.95
C LEU A 26 -4.55 3.90 -5.63
N LEU A 27 -4.67 3.46 -4.38
CA LEU A 27 -5.77 2.64 -3.90
C LEU A 27 -7.12 3.36 -4.03
N LEU A 28 -7.14 4.65 -3.72
CA LEU A 28 -8.31 5.50 -3.84
C LEU A 28 -8.68 5.78 -5.30
N ASP A 29 -7.70 5.90 -6.19
CA ASP A 29 -7.93 6.15 -7.62
C ASP A 29 -8.17 4.85 -8.42
N GLY A 30 -7.86 3.69 -7.81
CA GLY A 30 -8.02 2.35 -8.36
C GLY A 30 -6.95 2.00 -9.38
N LYS A 31 -6.95 2.70 -10.52
CA LYS A 31 -5.92 2.57 -11.57
C LYS A 31 -5.59 3.94 -12.17
N ALA A 32 -4.31 4.22 -12.37
CA ALA A 32 -3.87 5.49 -12.92
C ALA A 32 -2.49 5.39 -13.59
N SER A 33 -2.28 6.21 -14.62
CA SER A 33 -0.95 6.41 -15.20
C SER A 33 -0.10 7.33 -14.31
N ILE A 34 1.21 7.30 -14.51
CA ILE A 34 2.18 8.15 -13.78
C ILE A 34 1.76 9.63 -13.85
N ASP A 35 1.39 10.12 -15.04
CA ASP A 35 1.02 11.52 -15.26
C ASP A 35 -0.20 11.96 -14.45
N LYS A 36 -1.16 11.06 -14.22
CA LYS A 36 -2.36 11.35 -13.42
C LYS A 36 -2.09 11.30 -11.93
N LEU A 37 -1.15 10.45 -11.51
CA LEU A 37 -0.81 10.29 -10.10
C LEU A 37 0.04 11.43 -9.58
N GLY A 38 0.90 12.05 -10.41
CA GLY A 38 1.86 13.05 -9.94
C GLY A 38 2.76 12.50 -8.82
N ILE A 39 3.03 11.20 -8.86
CA ILE A 39 3.92 10.48 -7.95
C ILE A 39 5.17 10.14 -8.75
N ASP A 40 6.34 10.31 -8.13
CA ASP A 40 7.61 9.94 -8.75
C ASP A 40 7.62 8.46 -9.15
N LYS A 41 8.10 8.17 -10.36
CA LYS A 41 8.14 6.80 -10.89
C LYS A 41 8.88 5.83 -9.95
N SER A 42 9.97 6.27 -9.32
CA SER A 42 10.72 5.44 -8.36
C SER A 42 9.89 5.00 -7.14
N ILE A 43 8.91 5.81 -6.72
CA ILE A 43 7.99 5.43 -5.64
C ILE A 43 6.99 4.39 -6.15
N LEU A 44 6.51 4.54 -7.38
CA LEU A 44 5.57 3.59 -8.00
C LEU A 44 6.25 2.24 -8.26
N ASP A 45 7.48 2.24 -8.77
CA ASP A 45 8.27 1.03 -8.99
C ASP A 45 8.52 0.30 -7.66
N ARG A 46 8.80 1.03 -6.58
CA ARG A 46 8.91 0.45 -5.23
C ARG A 46 7.58 -0.15 -4.73
N LEU A 47 6.44 0.44 -5.07
CA LEU A 47 5.13 -0.17 -4.75
C LEU A 47 4.91 -1.49 -5.52
N VAL A 48 5.44 -1.61 -6.73
CA VAL A 48 5.41 -2.88 -7.48
C VAL A 48 6.32 -3.90 -6.83
N GLU A 49 7.55 -3.52 -6.46
CA GLU A 49 8.50 -4.39 -5.74
C GLU A 49 7.95 -4.87 -4.39
N ASP A 50 7.29 -3.99 -3.65
CA ASP A 50 6.65 -4.33 -2.37
C ASP A 50 5.34 -5.13 -2.53
N GLY A 51 4.93 -5.42 -3.78
CA GLY A 51 3.72 -6.16 -4.11
C GLY A 51 2.45 -5.45 -3.68
N ALA A 52 2.46 -4.11 -3.67
CA ALA A 52 1.33 -3.26 -3.32
C ALA A 52 0.46 -2.89 -4.54
N CYS A 53 1.05 -2.84 -5.72
CA CYS A 53 0.37 -2.60 -6.99
C CYS A 53 0.97 -3.45 -8.11
N ILE A 54 0.31 -3.46 -9.26
CA ILE A 54 0.84 -3.98 -10.52
C ILE A 54 0.96 -2.83 -11.51
N GLU A 55 1.90 -2.97 -12.42
CA GLU A 55 2.10 -2.06 -13.56
C GLU A 55 1.86 -2.84 -14.85
N ILE A 56 1.06 -2.28 -15.74
CA ILE A 56 0.75 -2.84 -17.05
C ILE A 56 0.74 -1.68 -18.05
N ASP A 57 1.68 -1.68 -18.99
CA ASP A 57 1.78 -0.72 -20.10
C ASP A 57 1.72 0.76 -19.65
N GLY A 58 2.43 1.12 -18.59
CA GLY A 58 2.51 2.45 -17.99
C GLY A 58 1.35 2.81 -17.06
N VAL A 59 0.42 1.88 -16.82
CA VAL A 59 -0.73 2.05 -15.92
C VAL A 59 -0.53 1.24 -14.66
N TYR A 60 -0.60 1.92 -13.51
CA TYR A 60 -0.48 1.30 -12.21
C TYR A 60 -1.87 1.02 -11.65
N GLN A 61 -2.04 -0.16 -11.05
CA GLN A 61 -3.28 -0.57 -10.40
C GLN A 61 -2.98 -1.08 -8.99
N ALA A 62 -3.59 -0.48 -7.98
CA ALA A 62 -3.48 -0.95 -6.61
C ALA A 62 -4.07 -2.35 -6.47
N LEU A 63 -3.39 -3.21 -5.71
CA LEU A 63 -3.96 -4.49 -5.30
C LEU A 63 -5.01 -4.29 -4.21
N ASN A 64 -5.83 -5.31 -3.97
CA ASN A 64 -6.74 -5.35 -2.84
C ASN A 64 -5.95 -5.09 -1.52
N PRO A 65 -6.48 -4.28 -0.58
CA PRO A 65 -5.74 -3.91 0.63
C PRO A 65 -5.19 -5.08 1.43
N LYS A 66 -5.92 -6.19 1.52
CA LYS A 66 -5.47 -7.38 2.23
C LYS A 66 -4.22 -7.98 1.61
N PHE A 67 -4.16 -8.07 0.28
CA PHE A 67 -2.99 -8.59 -0.42
C PHE A 67 -1.83 -7.60 -0.35
N ALA A 68 -2.07 -6.34 -0.67
CA ALA A 68 -1.04 -5.30 -0.67
C ALA A 68 -0.36 -5.16 0.70
N ILE A 69 -1.14 -5.05 1.78
CA ILE A 69 -0.60 -4.89 3.13
C ILE A 69 0.14 -6.14 3.61
N THR A 70 -0.36 -7.34 3.24
CA THR A 70 0.33 -8.60 3.53
C THR A 70 1.66 -8.70 2.78
N ASN A 71 1.70 -8.29 1.51
CA ASN A 71 2.91 -8.31 0.68
C ASN A 71 3.95 -7.31 1.22
N MET A 72 3.55 -6.07 1.51
CA MET A 72 4.42 -5.07 2.14
C MET A 72 4.99 -5.58 3.47
N TYR A 73 4.18 -6.24 4.30
CA TYR A 73 4.64 -6.83 5.55
C TYR A 73 5.59 -8.02 5.32
N ARG A 74 5.32 -8.86 4.32
CA ARG A 74 6.24 -9.93 3.91
C ARG A 74 7.60 -9.37 3.49
N MET A 75 7.61 -8.28 2.72
CA MET A 75 8.85 -7.61 2.31
C MET A 75 9.58 -6.97 3.49
N LEU A 76 8.86 -6.47 4.49
CA LEU A 76 9.47 -6.08 5.78
C LEU A 76 10.15 -7.28 6.46
N CYS A 77 9.44 -8.40 6.62
CA CYS A 77 9.99 -9.61 7.25
C CYS A 77 11.27 -10.07 6.54
N ILE A 78 11.29 -10.07 5.20
CA ILE A 78 12.47 -10.43 4.41
C ILE A 78 13.63 -9.46 4.66
N ARG A 79 13.37 -8.14 4.62
CA ARG A 79 14.41 -7.11 4.84
C ARG A 79 15.05 -7.19 6.23
N GLU A 80 14.27 -7.53 7.24
CA GLU A 80 14.71 -7.62 8.64
C GLU A 80 15.16 -9.04 9.05
N GLY A 81 15.12 -10.02 8.14
CA GLY A 81 15.47 -11.41 8.45
C GLY A 81 14.53 -12.09 9.47
N MET A 82 13.26 -11.67 9.52
CA MET A 82 12.25 -12.20 10.43
C MET A 82 11.37 -13.27 9.77
N ASP A 83 10.91 -14.24 10.55
CA ASP A 83 9.87 -15.16 10.12
C ASP A 83 8.53 -14.43 9.92
N MET A 84 7.89 -14.65 8.78
CA MET A 84 6.54 -14.14 8.54
C MET A 84 5.54 -14.85 9.46
N LYS A 85 5.01 -14.12 10.44
CA LYS A 85 3.95 -14.56 11.35
C LYS A 85 2.78 -13.59 11.30
N ARG A 86 1.59 -14.07 11.67
CA ARG A 86 0.40 -13.23 11.74
C ARG A 86 0.64 -12.02 12.65
N ASN A 87 0.30 -10.83 12.15
CA ASN A 87 0.43 -9.58 12.88
C ASN A 87 -0.93 -8.85 12.92
N LYS A 88 -1.48 -8.66 14.12
CA LYS A 88 -2.82 -8.09 14.31
C LYS A 88 -2.91 -6.63 13.85
N GLU A 89 -1.84 -5.85 13.99
CA GLU A 89 -1.84 -4.46 13.53
C GLU A 89 -1.78 -4.38 12.00
N VAL A 90 -1.05 -5.29 11.35
CA VAL A 90 -1.05 -5.43 9.88
C VAL A 90 -2.44 -5.83 9.37
N ASP A 91 -3.07 -6.84 9.99
CA ASP A 91 -4.45 -7.26 9.69
C ASP A 91 -5.43 -6.08 9.80
N LYS A 92 -5.30 -5.30 10.88
CA LYS A 92 -6.14 -4.12 11.16
C LYS A 92 -5.99 -3.02 10.11
N ILE A 93 -4.79 -2.78 9.60
CA ILE A 93 -4.56 -1.80 8.53
C ILE A 93 -5.34 -2.20 7.27
N ALA A 94 -5.27 -3.47 6.87
CA ALA A 94 -6.03 -3.98 5.72
C ALA A 94 -7.54 -3.76 5.90
N THR A 95 -8.10 -4.12 7.06
CA THR A 95 -9.53 -3.92 7.35
C THR A 95 -9.95 -2.45 7.31
N ILE A 96 -9.12 -1.53 7.83
CA ILE A 96 -9.41 -0.09 7.79
C ILE A 96 -9.48 0.41 6.34
N LEU A 97 -8.55 -0.04 5.49
CA LEU A 97 -8.48 0.33 4.08
C LEU A 97 -9.65 -0.25 3.27
N GLU A 98 -10.03 -1.51 3.51
CA GLU A 98 -11.21 -2.12 2.89
C GLU A 98 -12.48 -1.34 3.22
N GLY A 99 -12.70 -1.05 4.50
CA GLY A 99 -13.85 -0.25 4.93
C GLY A 99 -13.82 1.18 4.36
N LEU A 100 -12.64 1.75 4.09
CA LEU A 100 -12.52 3.04 3.41
C LEU A 100 -13.01 2.97 1.96
N LEU A 101 -12.66 1.91 1.23
CA LEU A 101 -13.10 1.70 -0.15
C LEU A 101 -14.60 1.42 -0.24
N GLU A 102 -15.13 0.58 0.64
CA GLU A 102 -16.56 0.26 0.68
C GLU A 102 -17.44 1.48 0.93
N ARG A 103 -16.99 2.40 1.81
CA ARG A 103 -17.71 3.66 2.08
C ARG A 103 -17.72 4.62 0.90
N ARG A 104 -16.74 4.53 0.00
CA ARG A 104 -16.65 5.39 -1.19
C ARG A 104 -17.45 4.84 -2.37
N ALA A 105 -17.69 3.53 -2.40
CA ALA A 105 -18.49 2.88 -3.43
C ALA A 105 -20.01 3.04 -3.25
N LYS A 106 -20.44 3.63 -2.13
CA LYS A 106 -21.83 4.00 -1.83
C LYS A 106 -22.04 5.50 -2.05
#